data_AF-A0A0R3W1S7-F1
#
_entry.id   AF-A0A0R3W1S7-F1
#
_cell.length_a   1.000
_cell.length_b   1.000
_cell.length_c   1.000
_cell.angle_alpha   90.00
_cell.angle_beta   90.00
_cell.angle_gamma   90.00
#
_symmetry.space_group_name_H-M   'P 1'
#
loop_
_entity.id
_entity.type
_entity.pdbx_description
1 polymer ?
#
loop_
_entity_poly.entity_id
_entity_poly.type
_entity_poly.pdbx_seq_one_letter_code
_entity_poly.pdbx_strand_id
1 'polypeptide(L)' 'MVIDHMNGPMITLQFRGPTGEVGRLCQAVVSDLVRRESIKPATLIHVTQDSLTASCQADMLAHFPVSRA' A
#
# COMPACT_ATOMS: atom_id res chain seq x y z
N MET A 1 2.08 -2.07 3.42
CA MET A 1 1.36 -2.37 2.18
C MET A 1 0.81 -1.06 1.65
N VAL A 2 1.10 -0.74 0.39
CA VAL A 2 0.56 0.46 -0.27
C VAL A 2 -0.52 0.05 -1.24
N ILE A 3 -1.73 0.62 -1.14
CA ILE A 3 -2.85 0.37 -2.06
C ILE A 3 -3.19 1.66 -2.80
N ASP A 4 -3.17 1.64 -4.13
CA ASP A 4 -3.68 2.70 -5.01
C ASP A 4 -5.06 2.36 -5.59
N HIS A 5 -6.03 3.29 -5.53
CA HIS A 5 -7.34 3.13 -6.19
C HIS A 5 -8.02 4.47 -6.52
N MET A 6 -8.22 4.81 -7.80
CA MET A 6 -9.27 5.73 -8.29
C MET A 6 -9.59 5.56 -9.81
N ASN A 7 -9.81 4.33 -10.32
CA ASN A 7 -10.30 3.96 -11.68
C ASN A 7 -9.37 3.06 -12.54
N GLY A 8 -8.42 2.34 -11.94
CA GLY A 8 -7.50 1.45 -12.65
C GLY A 8 -7.14 0.19 -11.85
N PRO A 9 -6.29 -0.70 -12.40
CA PRO A 9 -5.79 -1.86 -11.66
C PRO A 9 -5.11 -1.38 -10.37
N MET A 10 -5.49 -2.00 -9.25
CA MET A 10 -4.88 -1.74 -7.96
C MET A 10 -3.43 -2.23 -7.97
N ILE A 11 -2.48 -1.34 -7.67
CA ILE A 11 -1.07 -1.70 -7.47
C ILE A 11 -0.83 -1.89 -5.99
N THR A 12 -0.25 -3.04 -5.62
CA THR A 12 0.06 -3.38 -4.24
C THR A 12 1.57 -3.58 -4.06
N LEU A 13 2.13 -2.93 -3.03
CA LEU A 13 3.55 -3.05 -2.70
C LEU A 13 3.72 -3.64 -1.30
N GLN A 14 4.42 -4.78 -1.20
CA GLN A 14 4.78 -5.42 0.06
C GLN A 14 6.21 -5.01 0.46
N PHE A 15 6.33 -4.39 1.63
CA PHE A 15 7.62 -4.05 2.24
C PHE A 15 7.83 -4.95 3.46
N ARG A 16 9.06 -5.44 3.64
CA ARG A 16 9.48 -6.30 4.76
C ARG A 16 10.64 -5.65 5.50
N GLY A 17 10.71 -5.86 6.81
CA GLY A 17 11.71 -5.25 7.67
C GLY A 17 11.34 -5.43 9.15
N PRO A 18 12.05 -4.74 10.07
CA PRO A 18 11.80 -4.83 11.50
C PRO A 18 10.35 -4.46 11.87
N THR A 19 9.76 -5.21 12.80
CA THR A 19 8.40 -4.99 13.29
C THR A 19 8.25 -3.58 13.85
N GLY A 20 7.19 -2.87 13.45
CA GLY A 20 6.89 -1.52 13.94
C GLY A 20 7.70 -0.39 13.27
N GLU A 21 8.69 -0.68 12.44
CA GLU A 21 9.45 0.35 11.72
C GLU A 21 8.90 0.58 10.31
N VAL A 22 8.64 -0.50 9.56
CA VAL A 22 8.26 -0.45 8.15
C VAL A 22 7.00 0.38 7.92
N GLY A 23 5.95 0.14 8.71
CA GLY A 23 4.67 0.87 8.58
C GLY A 23 4.83 2.37 8.80
N ARG A 24 5.63 2.77 9.81
CA ARG A 24 5.93 4.18 10.10
C ARG A 24 6.75 4.82 8.99
N LEU A 25 7.76 4.12 8.48
CA LEU A 25 8.60 4.62 7.39
C LEU A 25 7.80 4.80 6.10
N CYS A 26 7.00 3.80 5.71
CA CYS A 26 6.11 3.90 4.54
C CYS A 26 5.16 5.09 4.67
N GLN A 27 4.57 5.30 5.85
CA GLN A 27 3.69 6.45 6.08
C GLN A 27 4.45 7.77 5.92
N ALA A 28 5.63 7.90 6.52
CA ALA A 28 6.43 9.12 6.44
C ALA A 28 6.79 9.48 4.99
N VAL A 29 7.21 8.48 4.20
CA VAL A 29 7.54 8.65 2.78
C VAL A 29 6.32 9.05 1.96
N VAL A 30 5.18 8.36 2.14
CA VAL A 30 3.94 8.70 1.41
C VAL A 30 3.46 10.10 1.79
N SER A 31 3.49 10.46 3.09
CA SER A 31 3.10 11.79 3.56
C SER A 31 4.00 12.89 2.99
N ASP A 32 5.31 12.66 2.86
CA ASP A 32 6.21 13.62 2.23
C ASP A 32 5.96 13.73 0.71
N LEU A 33 5.71 12.59 0.05
CA LEU A 33 5.40 12.54 -1.39
C LEU A 33 4.12 13.32 -1.71
N VAL A 34 2.99 13.03 -1.04
CA VAL A 34 1.71 13.71 -1.32
C VAL A 34 1.72 15.19 -0.96
N ARG A 35 2.63 15.61 -0.08
CA ARG A 35 2.84 17.02 0.27
C ARG A 35 3.62 17.77 -0.82
N ARG A 36 4.62 17.13 -1.41
CA ARG A 36 5.53 17.75 -2.39
C ARG A 36 5.01 17.67 -3.82
N GLU A 37 4.36 16.56 -4.16
CA GLU A 37 4.00 16.23 -5.52
C GLU A 37 2.48 16.27 -5.72
N SER A 38 2.05 16.88 -6.82
CA SER A 38 0.68 16.74 -7.31
C SER A 38 0.58 15.48 -8.16
N ILE A 39 0.16 14.37 -7.53
CA ILE A 39 -0.01 13.09 -8.23
C ILE A 39 -1.23 13.19 -9.15
N LYS A 40 -1.02 12.94 -10.45
CA LYS A 40 -2.06 12.96 -11.49
C LYS A 40 -2.13 11.61 -12.22
N PRO A 41 -3.31 10.98 -12.33
CA PRO A 41 -4.60 11.41 -11.77
C PRO A 41 -4.58 11.42 -10.24
N ALA A 42 -5.61 12.00 -9.61
CA ALA A 42 -5.73 11.95 -8.16
C ALA A 42 -5.76 10.48 -7.69
N THR A 43 -4.72 10.10 -6.95
CA THR A 43 -4.42 8.72 -6.57
C THR A 43 -4.58 8.59 -5.05
N LEU A 44 -5.39 7.63 -4.60
CA LEU A 44 -5.56 7.33 -3.19
C LEU A 44 -4.47 6.36 -2.74
N ILE A 45 -3.52 6.82 -1.94
CA ILE A 45 -2.44 5.98 -1.42
C ILE A 45 -2.75 5.57 0.02
N HIS A 46 -3.04 4.29 0.25
CA HIS A 46 -3.24 3.73 1.60
C HIS A 46 -1.96 3.11 2.14
N VAL A 47 -1.65 3.30 3.43
CA VAL A 47 -0.52 2.63 4.11
C VAL A 47 -1.01 1.87 5.34
N THR A 48 -0.78 0.56 5.37
CA THR A 48 -1.03 -0.25 6.57
C THR A 48 0.15 -0.16 7.54
N GLN A 49 -0.09 0.39 8.72
CA GLN A 49 0.95 0.58 9.75
C GLN A 49 1.11 -0.62 10.69
N ASP A 50 -0.01 -1.26 11.04
CA ASP A 50 -0.04 -2.42 11.92
C ASP A 50 0.50 -3.66 11.20
N SER A 51 1.48 -4.33 11.81
CA SER A 51 2.17 -5.48 11.22
C SER A 51 1.27 -6.70 11.08
N LEU A 52 0.33 -6.92 12.01
CA LEU A 52 -0.57 -8.05 11.96
C LEU A 52 -1.53 -7.91 10.78
N THR A 53 -2.15 -6.74 10.67
CA THR A 53 -3.04 -6.36 9.57
C THR A 53 -2.31 -6.42 8.23
N ALA A 54 -1.08 -5.90 8.16
CA ALA A 54 -0.27 -5.95 6.94
C ALA A 54 0.05 -7.39 6.50
N SER A 55 0.29 -8.30 7.44
CA SER A 55 0.49 -9.73 7.13
C SER A 55 -0.79 -10.35 6.58
N CYS A 56 -1.92 -10.17 7.26
CA CYS A 56 -3.21 -10.69 6.82
C CYS A 56 -3.61 -10.17 5.43
N GLN A 57 -3.38 -8.88 5.17
CA GLN A 57 -3.66 -8.29 3.86
C GLN A 57 -2.75 -8.83 2.76
N ALA A 58 -1.46 -9.05 3.04
CA ALA A 58 -0.56 -9.66 2.08
C ALA A 58 -1.00 -11.09 1.73
N ASP A 59 -1.42 -11.87 2.72
CA ASP A 59 -1.96 -13.21 2.50
C ASP A 59 -3.24 -13.16 1.66
N MET A 60 -4.18 -12.27 1.98
CA MET A 60 -5.42 -12.12 1.19
C MET A 60 -5.13 -11.75 -0.27
N LEU A 61 -4.19 -10.83 -0.52
CA LEU A 61 -3.82 -10.43 -1.88
C LEU A 61 -3.13 -11.55 -2.66
N ALA A 62 -2.31 -12.36 -1.99
CA ALA A 62 -1.64 -13.51 -2.62
C ALA A 62 -2.63 -14.59 -3.08
N HIS A 63 -3.77 -14.70 -2.40
CA HIS A 63 -4.82 -15.68 -2.70
C HIS A 63 -6.04 -15.08 -3.40
N PHE A 64 -5.98 -13.80 -3.79
CA PHE A 64 -7.07 -13.16 -4.51
C PHE A 64 -7.20 -13.85 -5.88
N PRO A 65 -8.38 -14.39 -6.22
CA PRO A 65 -8.56 -15.09 -7.48
C PRO A 65 -8.32 -14.10 -8.62
N VAL A 66 -7.24 -14.32 -9.37
CA VAL A 66 -7.02 -13.63 -10.64
C VAL A 66 -8.10 -14.14 -11.58
N SER A 67 -9.19 -13.41 -11.71
CA SER A 67 -10.23 -13.71 -12.70
C SER A 67 -9.59 -13.57 -14.08
N ARG A 68 -9.19 -14.71 -14.65
CA ARG A 68 -8.68 -14.77 -16.03
C ARG A 68 -9.91 -14.70 -16.94
N ALA A 69 -10.16 -13.51 -17.49
CA ALA A 69 -11.06 -13.34 -18.61
C ALA A 69 -10.45 -13.94 -19.88
#